data_AF-A0AAD7EUU8-F1
#
_entry.id   AF-A0AAD7EUU8-F1
#
_cell.length_a   1.000
_cell.length_b   1.000
_cell.length_c   1.000
_cell.angle_alpha   90.00
_cell.angle_beta   90.00
_cell.angle_gamma   90.00
#
_symmetry.space_group_name_H-M   'P 1'
#
loop_
_entity.id
_entity.type
_entity.pdbx_description
1 polymer ?
#
loop_
_entity_poly.entity_id
_entity_poly.type
_entity_poly.pdbx_seq_one_letter_code
_entity_poly.pdbx_strand_id
1 'polypeptide(L)'
;MDPTRYAIIIMNELRGWAYHWIEGLRGIRHQQAALGLPPPPYPSHPLPPGFPLGQFTVAQTFEWIHEYGTRQLRHIHNVEFLFQGRTNGPGSSVAWSVVDTAAGGPLGAFEIAGSIYDDEVNLPFRIDTDLVLMAMSASLRERIAMHLVSHVVTVPDRDPSRLAQPFRVYELQTADQNVVWELGKRREV
;
A
#
# COMPACT_ATOMS: atom_id res chain seq x y z
N MET A 1 26.00 -18.71 -11.47
CA MET A 1 24.75 -18.00 -11.78
C MET A 1 25.09 -16.53 -12.00
N ASP A 2 24.45 -15.87 -12.95
CA ASP A 2 24.58 -14.42 -13.16
C ASP A 2 24.10 -13.67 -11.89
N PRO A 3 24.94 -12.85 -11.23
CA PRO A 3 24.58 -12.13 -10.01
C PRO A 3 23.31 -11.30 -10.16
N THR A 4 23.08 -10.70 -11.34
CA THR A 4 21.89 -9.88 -11.60
C THR A 4 20.62 -10.72 -11.62
N ARG A 5 20.67 -11.90 -12.24
CA ARG A 5 19.53 -12.83 -12.25
C ARG A 5 19.23 -13.38 -10.87
N TYR A 6 20.26 -13.67 -10.08
CA TYR A 6 20.09 -14.14 -8.71
C TYR A 6 19.41 -13.09 -7.84
N ALA A 7 19.87 -11.83 -7.90
CA ALA A 7 19.25 -10.73 -7.18
C ALA A 7 17.76 -10.57 -7.54
N ILE A 8 17.40 -10.70 -8.82
CA ILE A 8 16.00 -10.63 -9.27
C ILE A 8 15.16 -11.76 -8.65
N ILE A 9 15.69 -12.99 -8.56
CA ILE A 9 14.98 -14.12 -7.95
C ILE A 9 14.72 -13.84 -6.47
N ILE A 10 15.76 -13.44 -5.72
CA ILE A 10 15.64 -13.11 -4.29
C ILE A 10 14.62 -12.00 -4.06
N MET A 11 14.67 -10.93 -4.87
CA MET A 11 13.71 -9.82 -4.75
C MET A 11 12.28 -10.25 -5.07
N ASN A 12 12.08 -11.13 -6.06
CA ASN A 12 10.75 -11.64 -6.40
C ASN A 12 10.17 -12.52 -5.30
N GLU A 13 11.00 -13.39 -4.70
CA GLU A 13 10.57 -14.21 -3.57
C GLU A 13 10.26 -13.34 -2.36
N LEU A 14 11.13 -12.38 -2.04
CA LEU A 14 10.93 -11.47 -0.92
C LEU A 14 9.67 -10.63 -1.08
N ARG A 15 9.33 -10.20 -2.31
CA ARG A 15 8.03 -9.57 -2.61
C ARG A 15 6.86 -10.51 -2.36
N GLY A 16 6.97 -11.79 -2.73
CA GLY A 16 5.95 -12.80 -2.45
C GLY A 16 5.73 -13.02 -0.95
N TRP A 17 6.82 -13.15 -0.18
CA TRP A 17 6.77 -13.24 1.28
C TRP A 17 6.16 -11.98 1.91
N ALA A 18 6.60 -10.81 1.47
CA ALA A 18 6.05 -9.53 1.90
C ALA A 18 4.54 -9.41 1.58
N TYR A 19 4.10 -9.85 0.40
CA TYR A 19 2.68 -9.86 0.04
C TYR A 19 1.85 -10.69 1.03
N HIS A 20 2.28 -11.93 1.32
CA HIS A 20 1.58 -12.78 2.28
C HIS A 20 1.58 -12.19 3.69
N TRP A 21 2.65 -11.51 4.08
CA TRP A 21 2.71 -10.81 5.35
C TRP A 21 1.69 -9.66 5.42
N ILE A 22 1.62 -8.81 4.39
CA ILE A 22 0.63 -7.71 4.32
C ILE A 22 -0.81 -8.25 4.35
N GLU A 23 -1.10 -9.32 3.59
CA GLU A 23 -2.40 -9.99 3.64
C GLU A 23 -2.70 -10.56 5.04
N GLY A 24 -1.70 -11.09 5.74
CA GLY A 24 -1.80 -11.50 7.13
C GLY A 24 -2.18 -10.33 8.06
N LEU A 25 -1.50 -9.19 7.95
CA LEU A 25 -1.81 -7.98 8.71
C LEU A 25 -3.26 -7.51 8.46
N ARG A 26 -3.70 -7.59 7.22
CA ARG A 26 -5.07 -7.24 6.81
C ARG A 26 -6.11 -8.20 7.39
N GLY A 27 -5.83 -9.50 7.34
CA GLY A 27 -6.66 -10.54 7.96
C GLY A 27 -6.83 -10.32 9.46
N ILE A 28 -5.75 -10.00 10.17
CA ILE A 28 -5.82 -9.73 11.61
C ILE A 28 -6.64 -8.46 11.88
N ARG A 29 -6.49 -7.42 11.06
CA ARG A 29 -7.29 -6.20 11.20
C ARG A 29 -8.78 -6.47 11.06
N HIS A 30 -9.18 -7.24 10.05
CA HIS A 30 -10.58 -7.62 9.87
C HIS A 30 -11.11 -8.47 11.03
N GLN A 31 -10.31 -9.41 11.54
CA GLN A 31 -10.69 -10.24 12.69
C GLN A 31 -10.89 -9.40 13.96
N GLN A 32 -10.00 -8.44 14.24
CA GLN A 32 -10.14 -7.51 15.37
C GLN A 32 -11.41 -6.66 15.26
N ALA A 33 -11.68 -6.12 14.07
CA ALA A 33 -12.88 -5.33 13.81
C ALA A 33 -14.16 -6.17 13.99
N ALA A 34 -14.17 -7.42 13.50
CA ALA A 34 -15.32 -8.31 13.58
C ALA A 34 -15.64 -8.74 15.03
N LEU A 35 -14.62 -8.91 15.87
CA LEU A 35 -14.79 -9.42 17.24
C LEU A 35 -14.94 -8.31 18.29
N GLY A 36 -14.81 -7.02 17.91
CA GLY A 36 -14.86 -5.90 18.86
C GLY A 36 -13.80 -5.98 19.96
N LEU A 37 -12.74 -6.76 19.75
CA LEU A 37 -11.75 -7.06 20.77
C LEU A 37 -10.75 -5.90 20.91
N PRO A 38 -10.39 -5.50 22.15
CA PRO A 38 -9.19 -4.70 22.36
C PRO A 38 -7.98 -5.52 21.90
N PRO A 39 -6.94 -4.86 21.36
CA PRO A 39 -5.87 -5.60 20.72
C PRO A 39 -5.04 -6.39 21.77
N PRO A 40 -4.68 -7.66 21.49
CA PRO A 40 -4.04 -8.55 22.47
C PRO A 40 -2.58 -8.17 22.74
N PRO A 41 -1.97 -8.62 23.85
CA PRO A 41 -0.64 -8.17 24.25
C PRO A 41 0.44 -9.26 24.09
N TYR A 42 0.90 -9.65 22.89
CA TYR A 42 2.08 -10.55 22.70
C TYR A 42 2.53 -10.67 21.22
N PRO A 43 3.80 -11.04 20.96
CA PRO A 43 4.86 -10.16 20.46
C PRO A 43 4.71 -9.68 18.99
N SER A 44 3.61 -10.00 18.31
CA SER A 44 3.27 -9.53 16.96
C SER A 44 1.93 -8.78 16.90
N HIS A 45 1.24 -8.61 18.03
CA HIS A 45 0.06 -7.75 18.17
C HIS A 45 0.02 -7.05 19.54
N PRO A 46 -0.52 -5.81 19.64
CA PRO A 46 -1.31 -5.03 18.66
C PRO A 46 -0.51 -4.57 17.44
N LEU A 47 -1.19 -4.28 16.32
CA LEU A 47 -0.64 -3.30 15.38
C LEU A 47 -0.36 -2.03 16.20
N PRO A 48 0.81 -1.40 16.04
CA PRO A 48 1.20 -0.28 16.89
C PRO A 48 0.14 0.83 16.83
N PRO A 49 -0.09 1.56 17.94
CA PRO A 49 -1.00 2.69 17.93
C PRO A 49 -0.67 3.66 16.79
N GLY A 50 -1.71 4.09 16.06
CA GLY A 50 -1.53 4.96 14.90
C GLY A 50 -1.15 4.23 13.61
N PHE A 51 -1.03 2.90 13.57
CA PHE A 51 -0.85 2.17 12.31
C PHE A 51 -2.06 2.34 11.37
N PRO A 52 -1.88 2.61 10.06
CA PRO A 52 -0.62 2.85 9.36
C PRO A 52 -0.27 4.36 9.20
N LEU A 53 -0.98 5.27 9.89
CA LEU A 53 -0.93 6.72 9.71
C LEU A 53 -0.08 7.47 10.77
N GLY A 54 0.80 6.77 11.48
CA GLY A 54 1.56 7.29 12.62
C GLY A 54 3.05 6.92 12.57
N GLN A 55 3.79 7.35 13.59
CA GLN A 55 5.16 6.89 13.78
C GLN A 55 5.15 5.50 14.41
N PHE A 56 5.49 4.50 13.62
CA PHE A 56 5.63 3.13 14.08
C PHE A 56 6.65 2.40 13.21
N THR A 57 7.11 1.26 13.71
CA THR A 57 7.90 0.31 12.94
C THR A 57 7.20 -1.04 13.03
N VAL A 58 6.78 -1.56 11.88
CA VAL A 58 6.30 -2.94 11.75
C VAL A 58 7.31 -3.65 10.88
N ALA A 59 7.99 -4.64 11.43
CA ALA A 59 9.07 -5.36 10.75
C ALA A 59 8.83 -6.87 10.82
N GLN A 60 9.29 -7.58 9.81
CA GLN A 60 9.24 -9.04 9.74
C GLN A 60 10.56 -9.55 9.16
N THR A 61 11.17 -10.50 9.87
CA THR A 61 12.30 -11.26 9.35
C THR A 61 11.78 -12.42 8.53
N PHE A 62 12.23 -12.51 7.27
CA PHE A 62 12.02 -13.67 6.41
C PHE A 62 13.30 -14.47 6.32
N GLU A 63 13.17 -15.78 6.53
CA GLU A 63 14.28 -16.72 6.44
C GLU A 63 13.89 -17.89 5.54
N TRP A 64 14.77 -18.22 4.59
CA TRP A 64 14.61 -19.40 3.74
C TRP A 64 15.96 -19.94 3.26
N ILE A 65 15.94 -21.12 2.64
CA ILE A 65 17.12 -21.77 2.07
C ILE A 65 16.87 -22.05 0.60
N HIS A 66 17.83 -21.69 -0.25
CA HIS A 66 17.89 -22.14 -1.64
C HIS A 66 18.87 -23.29 -1.80
N GLU A 67 18.41 -24.38 -2.40
CA GLU A 67 19.24 -25.54 -2.71
C GLU A 67 19.69 -25.51 -4.18
N TYR A 68 21.00 -25.55 -4.40
CA TYR A 68 21.63 -25.58 -5.71
C TYR A 68 22.51 -26.82 -5.83
N GLY A 69 21.91 -27.94 -6.24
CA GLY A 69 22.59 -29.24 -6.27
C GLY A 69 22.98 -29.67 -4.85
N THR A 70 24.28 -29.67 -4.55
CA THR A 70 24.80 -30.01 -3.21
C THR A 70 25.05 -28.79 -2.31
N ARG A 71 24.79 -27.57 -2.80
CA ARG A 71 24.99 -26.33 -2.04
C ARG A 71 23.67 -25.85 -1.46
N GLN A 72 23.70 -25.35 -0.23
CA GLN A 72 22.59 -24.63 0.40
C GLN A 72 23.01 -23.20 0.67
N LEU A 73 22.15 -22.25 0.29
CA LEU A 73 22.32 -20.82 0.57
C LEU A 73 21.19 -20.37 1.50
N ARG A 74 21.54 -19.89 2.69
CA ARG A 74 20.59 -19.35 3.67
C ARG A 74 20.39 -17.87 3.41
N HIS A 75 19.13 -17.46 3.38
CA HIS A 75 18.69 -16.08 3.19
C HIS A 75 18.02 -15.60 4.47
N ILE A 76 18.41 -14.41 4.94
CA ILE A 76 17.80 -13.75 6.09
C ILE A 76 17.62 -12.29 5.69
N HIS A 77 16.37 -11.85 5.59
CA HIS A 77 16.01 -10.49 5.19
C HIS A 77 15.08 -9.89 6.23
N ASN A 78 15.43 -8.69 6.71
CA ASN A 78 14.56 -7.92 7.58
C ASN A 78 13.79 -6.90 6.74
N VAL A 79 12.47 -7.06 6.70
CA VAL A 79 11.56 -6.27 5.89
C VAL A 79 10.71 -5.38 6.78
N GLU A 80 10.64 -4.11 6.45
CA GLU A 80 9.93 -3.10 7.23
C GLU A 80 8.79 -2.49 6.43
N PHE A 81 7.65 -2.27 7.10
CA PHE A 81 6.56 -1.44 6.61
C PHE A 81 6.71 -0.04 7.20
N LEU A 82 6.97 0.93 6.34
CA LEU A 82 7.30 2.31 6.71
C LEU A 82 6.22 3.28 6.25
N PHE A 83 5.84 4.18 7.14
CA PHE A 83 5.11 5.39 6.81
C PHE A 83 6.11 6.54 6.62
N GLN A 84 6.12 7.15 5.43
CA GLN A 84 7.04 8.25 5.11
C GLN A 84 6.47 9.63 5.45
N GLY A 85 5.18 9.70 5.80
CA GLY A 85 4.51 10.96 6.15
C GLY A 85 4.62 12.01 5.05
N ARG A 86 4.51 13.29 5.45
CA ARG A 86 4.78 14.43 4.57
C ARG A 86 6.22 14.87 4.73
N THR A 87 6.95 14.96 3.62
CA THR A 87 8.34 15.42 3.64
C THR A 87 8.45 16.94 3.50
N ASN A 88 7.51 17.61 2.81
CA ASN A 88 7.63 19.02 2.43
C ASN A 88 6.43 19.90 2.84
N GLY A 89 5.67 19.49 3.86
CA GLY A 89 4.52 20.26 4.37
C GLY A 89 3.20 20.01 3.60
N PRO A 90 2.15 20.84 3.84
CA PRO A 90 0.85 20.69 3.19
C PRO A 90 0.95 20.67 1.65
N GLY A 91 0.11 19.87 1.01
CA GLY A 91 0.18 19.63 -0.44
C GLY A 91 1.27 18.65 -0.90
N SER A 92 2.25 18.28 -0.06
CA SER A 92 3.19 17.20 -0.39
C SER A 92 2.54 15.82 -0.25
N SER A 93 2.99 14.87 -1.07
CA SER A 93 2.46 13.52 -1.05
C SER A 93 2.79 12.81 0.26
N VAL A 94 1.97 11.80 0.54
CA VAL A 94 2.12 10.90 1.69
C VAL A 94 2.29 9.50 1.15
N ALA A 95 3.29 8.77 1.66
CA ALA A 95 3.62 7.46 1.13
C ALA A 95 3.84 6.40 2.21
N TRP A 96 3.60 5.16 1.81
CA TRP A 96 3.94 3.94 2.53
C TRP A 96 4.86 3.11 1.66
N SER A 97 5.79 2.40 2.28
CA SER A 97 6.69 1.49 1.57
C SER A 97 6.95 0.24 2.38
N VAL A 98 7.09 -0.88 1.69
CA VAL A 98 7.67 -2.10 2.25
C VAL A 98 9.09 -2.19 1.73
N VAL A 99 10.08 -2.20 2.61
CA VAL A 99 11.51 -2.13 2.24
C VAL A 99 12.28 -3.30 2.82
N ASP A 100 13.23 -3.83 2.05
CA ASP A 100 14.28 -4.67 2.60
C ASP A 100 15.40 -3.77 3.13
N THR A 101 15.63 -3.83 4.44
CA THR A 101 16.65 -3.05 5.13
C THR A 101 18.06 -3.30 4.61
N ALA A 102 18.34 -4.50 4.08
CA ALA A 102 19.65 -4.85 3.54
C ALA A 102 19.86 -4.34 2.10
N ALA A 103 18.79 -4.32 1.29
CA ALA A 103 18.86 -3.91 -0.12
C ALA A 103 18.61 -2.41 -0.34
N GLY A 104 17.98 -1.73 0.63
CA GLY A 104 17.71 -0.29 0.60
C GLY A 104 16.64 0.18 -0.40
N GLY A 105 16.04 -0.74 -1.17
CA GLY A 105 14.99 -0.44 -2.15
C GLY A 105 13.60 -0.93 -1.74
N PRO A 106 12.52 -0.27 -2.21
CA PRO A 106 11.16 -0.70 -1.91
C PRO A 106 10.79 -1.99 -2.66
N LEU A 107 10.25 -2.94 -1.91
CA LEU A 107 9.55 -4.12 -2.41
C LEU A 107 8.18 -3.75 -2.96
N GLY A 108 7.48 -2.83 -2.28
CA GLY A 108 6.20 -2.26 -2.68
C GLY A 108 6.05 -0.84 -2.13
N ALA A 109 5.21 -0.03 -2.79
CA ALA A 109 4.97 1.35 -2.42
C ALA A 109 3.53 1.77 -2.72
N PHE A 110 2.98 2.61 -1.86
CA PHE A 110 1.69 3.26 -2.04
C PHE A 110 1.84 4.74 -1.73
N GLU A 111 1.39 5.61 -2.64
CA GLU A 111 1.46 7.07 -2.51
C GLU A 111 0.08 7.70 -2.68
N ILE A 112 -0.21 8.72 -1.88
CA ILE A 112 -1.41 9.55 -2.00
C ILE A 112 -0.98 10.98 -2.32
N ALA A 113 -1.58 11.57 -3.34
CA ALA A 113 -1.38 12.98 -3.66
C ALA A 113 -1.77 13.86 -2.46
N GLY A 114 -0.92 14.85 -2.12
CA GLY A 114 -1.13 15.68 -0.93
C GLY A 114 -2.47 16.39 -0.89
N SER A 115 -2.98 16.83 -2.05
CA SER A 115 -4.32 17.44 -2.16
C SER A 115 -5.47 16.50 -1.81
N ILE A 116 -5.33 15.19 -2.05
CA ILE A 116 -6.33 14.19 -1.65
C ILE A 116 -6.23 13.96 -0.15
N TYR A 117 -5.01 13.84 0.37
CA TYR A 117 -4.78 13.65 1.81
C TYR A 117 -5.23 14.88 2.63
N ASP A 118 -5.04 16.10 2.11
CA ASP A 118 -5.52 17.34 2.73
C ASP A 118 -7.06 17.43 2.75
N ASP A 119 -7.74 16.79 1.80
CA ASP A 119 -9.20 16.84 1.64
C ASP A 119 -9.91 15.64 2.30
N GLU A 120 -9.24 14.94 3.24
CA GLU A 120 -9.72 13.67 3.84
C GLU A 120 -11.18 13.73 4.33
N VAL A 121 -11.60 14.87 4.89
CA VAL A 121 -12.95 15.06 5.44
C VAL A 121 -14.05 15.02 4.37
N ASN A 122 -13.72 15.41 3.14
CA ASN A 122 -14.69 15.52 2.04
C ASN A 122 -14.53 14.39 1.00
N LEU A 123 -13.71 13.38 1.28
CA LEU A 123 -13.56 12.23 0.41
C LEU A 123 -14.79 11.31 0.49
N PRO A 124 -15.17 10.64 -0.62
CA PRO A 124 -16.25 9.66 -0.62
C PRO A 124 -15.85 8.33 0.06
N PHE A 125 -14.60 8.19 0.51
CA PHE A 125 -14.05 7.04 1.20
C PHE A 125 -13.13 7.52 2.33
N ARG A 126 -12.70 6.60 3.21
CA ARG A 126 -11.74 6.90 4.28
C ARG A 126 -10.34 6.48 3.88
N ILE A 127 -9.35 7.30 4.22
CA ILE A 127 -7.95 6.90 4.18
C ILE A 127 -7.67 6.15 5.49
N ASP A 128 -7.84 4.84 5.48
CA ASP A 128 -7.70 4.01 6.67
C ASP A 128 -6.71 2.86 6.46
N THR A 129 -6.57 2.02 7.50
CA THR A 129 -5.71 0.85 7.48
C THR A 129 -6.03 -0.10 6.33
N ASP A 130 -7.30 -0.30 5.99
CA ASP A 130 -7.68 -1.26 4.96
C ASP A 130 -7.29 -0.73 3.58
N LEU A 131 -7.53 0.55 3.30
CA LEU A 131 -7.09 1.17 2.05
C LEU A 131 -5.58 1.04 1.84
N VAL A 132 -4.79 1.38 2.88
CA VAL A 132 -3.33 1.34 2.79
C VAL A 132 -2.81 -0.10 2.59
N LEU A 133 -3.33 -1.07 3.34
CA LEU A 133 -2.92 -2.47 3.19
C LEU A 133 -3.38 -3.06 1.85
N MET A 134 -4.59 -2.73 1.38
CA MET A 134 -5.08 -3.13 0.06
C MET A 134 -4.17 -2.61 -1.06
N ALA A 135 -3.83 -1.31 -1.02
CA ALA A 135 -2.95 -0.70 -2.01
C ALA A 135 -1.53 -1.28 -1.94
N MET A 136 -1.02 -1.56 -0.74
CA MET A 136 0.29 -2.20 -0.59
C MET A 136 0.30 -3.64 -1.12
N SER A 137 -0.72 -4.44 -0.82
CA SER A 137 -0.87 -5.79 -1.37
C SER A 137 -0.92 -5.77 -2.90
N ALA A 138 -1.66 -4.81 -3.47
CA ALA A 138 -1.69 -4.61 -4.91
C ALA A 138 -0.31 -4.24 -5.46
N SER A 139 0.41 -3.32 -4.80
CA SER A 139 1.76 -2.93 -5.22
C SER A 139 2.73 -4.12 -5.24
N LEU A 140 2.72 -4.94 -4.19
CA LEU A 140 3.58 -6.12 -4.08
C LEU A 140 3.23 -7.19 -5.11
N ARG A 141 1.93 -7.40 -5.37
CA ARG A 141 1.43 -8.37 -6.36
C ARG A 141 1.78 -7.94 -7.79
N GLU A 142 1.48 -6.70 -8.14
CA GLU A 142 1.71 -6.14 -9.48
C GLU A 142 3.16 -5.70 -9.70
N ARG A 143 4.00 -5.74 -8.65
CA ARG A 143 5.43 -5.42 -8.70
C ARG A 143 5.72 -3.98 -9.14
N ILE A 144 4.77 -3.08 -8.90
CA ILE A 144 4.78 -1.67 -9.31
C ILE A 144 4.21 -0.81 -8.17
N ALA A 145 4.65 0.44 -8.06
CA ALA A 145 4.09 1.37 -7.08
C ALA A 145 2.63 1.69 -7.39
N MET A 146 1.84 1.92 -6.35
CA MET A 146 0.46 2.34 -6.43
C MET A 146 0.32 3.81 -6.06
N HIS A 147 -0.54 4.53 -6.77
CA HIS A 147 -0.83 5.93 -6.55
C HIS A 147 -2.33 6.13 -6.42
N LEU A 148 -2.76 6.81 -5.35
CA LEU A 148 -4.10 7.36 -5.25
C LEU A 148 -4.11 8.73 -5.90
N VAL A 149 -4.85 8.83 -7.00
CA VAL A 149 -5.00 10.04 -7.80
C VAL A 149 -6.46 10.48 -7.86
N SER A 150 -6.68 11.72 -8.28
CA SER A 150 -8.01 12.22 -8.59
C SER A 150 -7.99 13.00 -9.90
N HIS A 151 -9.07 12.91 -10.66
CA HIS A 151 -9.25 13.67 -11.89
C HIS A 151 -10.73 14.03 -12.07
N VAL A 152 -11.02 15.06 -12.87
CA VAL A 152 -12.40 15.52 -13.12
C VAL A 152 -12.90 14.94 -14.43
N VAL A 153 -14.06 14.29 -14.38
CA VAL A 153 -14.80 13.81 -15.55
C VAL A 153 -16.11 14.57 -15.68
N THR A 154 -16.48 14.91 -16.90
CA THR A 154 -17.79 15.51 -17.19
C THR A 154 -18.73 14.42 -17.65
N VAL A 155 -19.77 14.15 -16.87
CA VAL A 155 -20.77 13.14 -17.22
C VAL A 155 -21.95 13.86 -17.90
N PRO A 156 -22.31 13.49 -19.15
CA PRO A 156 -23.50 14.03 -19.79
C PRO A 156 -24.73 13.67 -18.96
N ASP A 157 -25.62 14.64 -18.72
CA ASP A 157 -26.91 14.34 -18.09
C ASP A 157 -27.76 13.49 -19.07
N ARG A 158 -28.62 12.63 -18.51
CA ARG A 158 -29.57 11.85 -19.33
C ARG A 158 -30.58 12.75 -20.01
N ASP A 159 -30.82 13.93 -19.44
CA ASP A 159 -31.59 15.00 -20.05
C ASP A 159 -30.67 15.93 -20.86
N PRO A 160 -30.72 15.94 -22.20
CA PRO A 160 -29.86 16.78 -23.03
C PRO A 160 -30.11 18.29 -22.84
N SER A 161 -31.18 18.69 -22.16
CA SER A 161 -31.44 20.08 -21.80
C SER A 161 -30.69 20.53 -20.53
N ARG A 162 -30.07 19.61 -19.77
CA ARG A 162 -29.29 19.92 -18.57
C ARG A 162 -27.80 19.97 -18.89
N LEU A 163 -27.11 20.92 -18.26
CA LEU A 163 -25.66 21.04 -18.35
C LEU A 163 -25.00 19.79 -17.76
N ALA A 164 -24.01 19.26 -18.48
CA ALA A 164 -23.20 18.14 -18.02
C ALA A 164 -22.53 18.49 -16.68
N GLN A 165 -22.54 17.53 -15.75
CA GLN A 165 -22.09 17.79 -14.37
C GLN A 165 -20.64 17.29 -14.21
N PRO A 166 -19.74 18.11 -13.64
CA PRO A 166 -18.39 17.68 -13.32
C PRO A 166 -18.39 16.79 -12.06
N PHE A 167 -17.69 15.66 -12.15
CA PHE A 167 -17.42 14.77 -11.04
C PHE A 167 -15.92 14.59 -10.89
N ARG A 168 -15.42 14.70 -9.67
CA ARG A 168 -14.08 14.25 -9.32
C ARG A 168 -14.12 12.76 -9.00
N VAL A 169 -13.36 11.98 -9.76
CA VAL A 169 -13.18 10.54 -9.57
C VAL A 169 -11.87 10.33 -8.83
N TYR A 170 -11.87 9.40 -7.88
CA TYR A 170 -10.70 9.01 -7.12
C TYR A 170 -10.36 7.55 -7.44
N GLU A 171 -9.12 7.31 -7.83
CA GLU A 171 -8.70 6.02 -8.36
C GLU A 171 -7.37 5.60 -7.75
N LEU A 172 -7.26 4.30 -7.47
CA LEU A 172 -5.97 3.67 -7.29
C LEU A 172 -5.44 3.26 -8.66
N GLN A 173 -4.27 3.81 -8.99
CA GLN A 173 -3.58 3.53 -10.24
C GLN A 173 -2.19 2.94 -9.97
N THR A 174 -1.69 2.16 -10.91
CA THR A 174 -0.28 1.79 -10.96
C THR A 174 0.57 2.98 -11.42
N ALA A 175 1.90 2.93 -11.21
CA ALA A 175 2.82 3.98 -11.64
C ALA A 175 2.83 4.22 -13.17
N ASP A 176 2.37 3.26 -13.97
CA ASP A 176 2.16 3.39 -15.41
C ASP A 176 0.74 3.84 -15.80
N GLN A 177 -0.02 4.38 -14.83
CA GLN A 177 -1.35 5.01 -15.00
C GLN A 177 -2.49 4.04 -15.34
N ASN A 178 -2.32 2.74 -15.14
CA ASN A 178 -3.43 1.80 -15.27
C ASN A 178 -4.33 1.87 -14.02
N VAL A 179 -5.64 1.98 -14.23
CA VAL A 179 -6.62 1.99 -13.14
C VAL A 179 -6.79 0.58 -12.59
N VAL A 180 -6.51 0.43 -11.29
CA VAL A 180 -6.71 -0.83 -10.56
C VAL A 180 -8.09 -0.85 -9.90
N TRP A 181 -8.45 0.26 -9.24
CA TRP A 181 -9.77 0.43 -8.61
C TRP A 181 -10.25 1.87 -8.66
N GLU A 182 -11.55 2.04 -8.89
CA GLU A 182 -12.26 3.28 -8.63
C GLU A 182 -12.74 3.26 -7.17
N LEU A 183 -12.27 4.20 -6.35
CA LEU A 183 -12.59 4.27 -4.92
C LEU A 183 -13.85 5.08 -4.64
N GLY A 184 -14.21 6.00 -5.55
CA GLY A 184 -15.44 6.77 -5.44
C GLY A 184 -15.47 8.00 -6.33
N LYS A 185 -16.61 8.69 -6.31
CA LYS A 185 -16.84 9.93 -7.06
C LYS A 185 -17.48 10.98 -6.16
N ARG A 186 -17.13 12.24 -6.38
CA ARG A 186 -17.75 13.40 -5.75
C ARG A 186 -18.18 14.40 -6.82
N ARG A 187 -19.37 14.97 -6.69
CA ARG A 187 -19.81 16.07 -7.56
C ARG A 187 -19.01 17.33 -7.24
N GLU A 188 -18.45 17.99 -8.25
CA GLU A 188 -17.86 19.32 -8.07
C GLU A 188 -18.99 20.36 -8.04
N VAL A 189 -18.98 21.22 -7.02
CA VAL A 189 -20.00 22.27 -6.79
C VAL A 189 -19.47 23.60 -7.27
#